data_AF-A0A965FA61-F1
#
_entry.id   AF-A0A965FA61-F1
#
_cell.length_a   1.000
_cell.length_b   1.000
_cell.length_c   1.000
_cell.angle_alpha   90.00
_cell.angle_beta   90.00
_cell.angle_gamma   90.00
#
_symmetry.space_group_name_H-M   'P 1'
#
loop_
_entity.id
_entity.type
_entity.pdbx_description
1 polymer ?
#
loop_
_entity_poly.entity_id
_entity_poly.type
_entity_poly.pdbx_seq_one_letter_code
_entity_poly.pdbx_strand_id
1 'polypeptide(L)' 'DVPIIASGGVGNLQHLVDGVKLGGADAVLAASIFHYGEFTVRQAKEYMRDHGIEVRL' A
#
# COMPACT_ATOMS: atom_id res chain seq x y z
N ASP A 1 -11.45 15.50 -9.86
CA ASP A 1 -11.70 14.95 -8.52
C ASP A 1 -10.52 15.17 -7.59
N VAL A 2 -10.75 15.04 -6.29
CA VAL A 2 -9.73 15.24 -5.24
C VAL A 2 -9.13 13.87 -4.90
N PRO A 3 -7.79 13.70 -4.93
CA PRO A 3 -7.14 12.43 -4.59
C PRO A 3 -7.45 11.97 -3.16
N ILE A 4 -7.66 10.67 -3.00
CA ILE A 4 -7.99 10.02 -1.73
C ILE A 4 -6.86 9.09 -1.28
N ILE A 5 -6.49 9.22 -0.01
CA ILE A 5 -5.54 8.33 0.66
C ILE A 5 -6.30 7.38 1.58
N ALA A 6 -6.23 6.09 1.31
CA ALA A 6 -6.72 5.07 2.25
C ALA A 6 -5.72 4.93 3.42
N SER A 7 -6.20 5.11 4.65
CA SER A 7 -5.38 5.13 5.86
C SER A 7 -6.02 4.33 6.99
N GLY A 8 -5.24 3.45 7.63
CA GLY A 8 -5.68 2.62 8.75
C GLY A 8 -6.08 1.19 8.34
N GLY A 9 -5.87 0.21 9.24
CA GLY A 9 -6.25 -1.19 9.02
C GLY A 9 -5.32 -2.02 8.13
N VAL A 10 -4.17 -1.47 7.70
CA VAL A 10 -3.17 -2.23 6.93
C VAL A 10 -2.42 -3.18 7.86
N GLY A 11 -2.60 -4.49 7.68
CA GLY A 11 -1.92 -5.54 8.45
C GLY A 11 -1.01 -6.44 7.62
N ASN A 12 -1.05 -6.34 6.29
CA ASN A 12 -0.19 -7.08 5.38
C ASN A 12 -0.05 -6.33 4.05
N LEU A 13 0.81 -6.80 3.16
CA LEU A 13 1.04 -6.16 1.86
C LEU A 13 -0.17 -6.23 0.93
N GLN A 14 -1.02 -7.25 1.04
CA GLN A 14 -2.23 -7.38 0.22
C GLN A 14 -3.23 -6.25 0.51
N HIS A 15 -3.34 -5.78 1.75
CA HIS A 15 -4.20 -4.64 2.08
C HIS A 15 -3.80 -3.36 1.31
N LEU A 16 -2.52 -3.19 0.96
CA LEU A 16 -2.06 -2.07 0.13
C LEU A 16 -2.59 -2.20 -1.31
N VAL A 17 -2.54 -3.42 -1.86
CA VAL A 17 -3.03 -3.72 -3.22
C VAL A 17 -4.55 -3.55 -3.28
N ASP A 18 -5.26 -4.08 -2.28
CA ASP A 18 -6.72 -4.03 -2.21
C ASP A 18 -7.22 -2.59 -2.05
N GLY A 19 -6.53 -1.76 -1.26
CA GLY A 19 -6.85 -0.35 -1.10
C GLY A 19 -6.87 0.42 -2.43
N VAL A 20 -5.95 0.08 -3.34
CA VAL A 20 -5.88 0.69 -4.68
C VAL A 20 -6.85 0.01 -5.65
N LYS A 21 -6.77 -1.32 -5.81
CA LYS A 21 -7.49 -2.03 -6.87
C LYS A 21 -8.98 -2.23 -6.59
N LEU A 22 -9.35 -2.49 -5.35
CA LEU A 22 -10.74 -2.73 -4.95
C LEU A 22 -11.35 -1.47 -4.35
N GLY A 23 -10.58 -0.75 -3.53
CA GLY A 23 -11.02 0.48 -2.87
C GLY A 23 -11.00 1.72 -3.78
N GLY A 24 -10.25 1.70 -4.88
CA GLY A 24 -10.13 2.84 -5.78
C GLY A 24 -9.37 4.03 -5.18
N ALA A 25 -8.54 3.82 -4.15
CA ALA A 25 -7.74 4.88 -3.57
C ALA A 25 -6.57 5.27 -4.47
N ASP A 26 -6.27 6.57 -4.55
CA ASP A 26 -5.12 7.10 -5.29
C ASP A 26 -3.79 6.81 -4.57
N ALA A 27 -3.84 6.68 -3.24
CA ALA A 27 -2.69 6.28 -2.43
C ALA A 27 -3.11 5.50 -1.17
N VAL A 28 -2.13 4.83 -0.56
CA VAL A 28 -2.29 4.05 0.67
C VAL A 28 -1.27 4.47 1.72
N LEU A 29 -1.69 4.50 2.98
CA LEU A 29 -0.86 4.78 4.14
C LEU A 29 -0.89 3.58 5.10
N ALA A 30 0.30 3.11 5.47
CA ALA A 30 0.49 2.08 6.48
C ALA A 30 1.55 2.51 7.49
N ALA A 31 1.33 2.20 8.77
CA ALA A 31 2.22 2.59 9.87
C ALA A 31 2.78 1.37 10.60
N SER A 32 1.92 0.55 11.22
CA SER A 32 2.32 -0.59 12.07
C SER A 32 3.26 -1.56 11.37
N ILE A 33 2.93 -1.99 10.14
CA ILE A 33 3.73 -2.96 9.38
C ILE A 33 5.15 -2.47 9.05
N PHE A 34 5.37 -1.15 9.03
CA PHE A 34 6.69 -0.55 8.81
C PHE A 34 7.38 -0.19 10.12
N HIS A 35 6.63 0.32 11.10
CA HIS A 35 7.18 0.72 12.40
C HIS A 35 7.75 -0.47 13.19
N TYR A 36 7.11 -1.64 13.09
CA TYR A 36 7.57 -2.87 13.73
C TYR A 36 8.52 -3.72 12.86
N GLY A 37 8.85 -3.25 11.65
CA GLY A 37 9.80 -3.92 10.77
C GLY A 37 9.30 -5.26 10.19
N GLU A 38 7.99 -5.53 10.23
CA GLU A 38 7.39 -6.71 9.59
C GLU A 38 7.64 -6.69 8.08
N PHE A 39 7.57 -5.51 7.48
CA PHE A 39 7.92 -5.25 6.10
C PHE A 39 8.69 -3.94 5.97
N THR A 40 9.46 -3.82 4.91
CA THR A 40 10.11 -2.58 4.49
C THR A 40 9.28 -1.86 3.43
N VAL A 41 9.50 -0.56 3.26
CA VAL A 41 8.90 0.22 2.17
C VAL A 41 9.27 -0.35 0.80
N ARG A 42 10.49 -0.91 0.66
CA ARG A 42 10.93 -1.57 -0.58
C ARG A 42 10.09 -2.82 -0.88
N GLN A 43 9.91 -3.71 0.10
CA GLN A 43 9.07 -4.91 -0.06
C GLN A 43 7.62 -4.54 -0.40
N ALA A 44 7.06 -3.50 0.22
CA ALA A 44 5.74 -3.02 -0.12
C ALA A 44 5.63 -2.53 -1.58
N LYS A 45 6.59 -1.73 -2.04
CA LYS A 45 6.62 -1.24 -3.42
C LYS A 45 6.81 -2.37 -4.42
N GLU A 46 7.74 -3.29 -4.17
CA GLU A 46 7.96 -4.45 -5.04
C GLU A 46 6.68 -5.29 -5.13
N TYR A 47 6.02 -5.55 -4.01
CA TYR A 47 4.74 -6.27 -3.99
C TYR A 47 3.64 -5.54 -4.77
N MET A 48 3.48 -4.23 -4.58
CA MET A 48 2.50 -3.43 -5.33
C MET A 48 2.79 -3.46 -6.85
N ARG A 49 4.06 -3.30 -7.24
CA ARG A 49 4.50 -3.39 -8.63
C ARG A 49 4.21 -4.76 -9.24
N ASP A 50 4.50 -5.84 -8.51
CA ASP A 50 4.28 -7.21 -8.98
C ASP A 50 2.78 -7.51 -9.15
N HIS A 51 1.91 -6.75 -8.48
CA HIS A 51 0.46 -6.75 -8.70
C HIS A 51 0.01 -5.72 -9.74
N GLY A 52 0.91 -5.11 -10.51
CA GLY A 52 0.56 -4.19 -11.60
C GLY A 52 0.12 -2.80 -11.14
N ILE A 53 0.48 -2.38 -9.93
CA ILE A 53 0.32 -1.00 -9.47
C ILE A 53 1.62 -0.24 -9.73
N GLU A 54 1.54 0.87 -10.47
CA GLU A 54 2.71 1.70 -10.73
C GLU A 54 3.19 2.38 -9.44
N VAL A 55 4.46 2.15 -9.11
CA VAL A 55 5.10 2.75 -7.94
C VAL A 55 6.52 3.20 -8.26
N ARG A 56 6.97 4.26 -7.59
CA ARG A 56 8.36 4.72 -7.69
C ARG A 56 9.30 3.80 -6.91
N LEU A 57 10.25 3.16 -7.58
CA LEU A 57 11.30 2.34 -6.96
C LEU A 57 12.52 3.15 -6.51
#